data_AF-A0A443YK61-F1
#
_entry.id   AF-A0A443YK61-F1
#
_cell.length_a   1.000
_cell.length_b   1.000
_cell.length_c   1.000
_cell.angle_alpha   90.00
_cell.angle_beta   90.00
_cell.angle_gamma   90.00
#
_symmetry.space_group_name_H-M   'P 1'
#
loop_
_entity.id
_entity.type
_entity.pdbx_description
1 polymer ?
#
loop_
_entity_poly.entity_id
_entity_poly.type
_entity_poly.pdbx_seq_one_letter_code
_entity_poly.pdbx_strand_id
1 'polypeptide(L)'
;MKIIQKRNNAIFIPILVVALLALAGCFQNDVDLVKDGTMNGYPTTTIGPAFDASFDGPKWEAFETDKKVRVVEFSGRISQTLHDNYVSNILNSAYLGITPDVFQPFAEAILPEPEYQQVHEAVSGEGSAPRAEVDKALLEAACQKLAPTGSIATFQWTINTDGETFSLSYVDYDAWGPIAVQFPLGTVPLHQDKLQGVLDAIYD
;
A
#
# COMPACT_ATOMS: atom_id res chain seq x y z
N MET A 1 24.18 45.50 47.16
CA MET A 1 24.30 45.89 45.74
C MET A 1 24.08 44.63 44.89
N LYS A 2 22.91 44.47 44.25
CA LYS A 2 22.55 43.30 43.41
C LYS A 2 22.68 43.70 41.94
N ILE A 3 23.58 43.06 41.20
CA ILE A 3 23.69 43.20 39.74
C ILE A 3 22.81 42.10 39.13
N ILE A 4 21.71 42.49 38.49
CA ILE A 4 20.83 41.59 37.76
C ILE A 4 21.39 41.45 36.34
N GLN A 5 21.99 40.31 36.01
CA GLN A 5 22.31 39.96 34.62
C GLN A 5 21.02 39.60 33.88
N LYS A 6 20.60 40.48 32.97
CA LYS A 6 19.54 40.22 31.99
C LYS A 6 20.08 39.21 30.96
N ARG A 7 19.67 37.95 31.05
CA ARG A 7 20.01 36.91 30.07
C ARG A 7 19.42 37.29 28.71
N ASN A 8 20.30 37.60 27.76
CA ASN A 8 19.95 37.90 26.37
C ASN A 8 19.50 36.62 25.65
N ASN A 9 18.21 36.26 25.79
CA ASN A 9 17.60 35.12 25.11
C ASN A 9 17.16 35.42 23.65
N ALA A 10 17.35 36.64 23.15
CA ALA A 10 16.84 37.07 21.84
C ALA A 10 17.69 36.61 20.64
N ILE A 11 18.93 36.15 20.86
CA ILE A 11 19.86 35.77 19.77
C ILE A 11 19.83 34.25 19.48
N PHE A 12 19.34 33.43 20.41
CA PHE A 12 19.31 31.97 20.24
C PHE A 12 18.14 31.46 19.37
N ILE A 13 17.04 32.22 19.28
CA ILE A 13 15.86 31.83 18.49
C ILE A 13 16.13 31.83 16.97
N PRO A 14 16.74 32.86 16.35
CA PRO A 14 16.99 32.84 14.91
C PRO A 14 18.01 31.77 14.49
N ILE A 15 19.00 31.46 15.34
CA ILE A 15 20.01 30.43 15.06
C ILE A 15 19.39 29.02 15.09
N LEU A 16 18.47 28.75 16.01
CA LEU A 16 17.74 27.48 16.07
C LEU A 16 16.81 27.30 14.86
N VAL A 17 16.15 28.37 14.40
CA VAL A 17 15.28 28.35 13.22
C VAL A 17 16.09 28.16 11.93
N VAL A 18 17.25 28.80 11.79
CA VAL A 18 18.15 28.61 10.64
C VAL A 18 18.78 27.21 10.63
N ALA A 19 19.11 26.65 11.81
CA ALA A 19 19.61 25.27 11.92
C ALA A 19 18.54 24.22 11.59
N LEU A 20 17.27 24.47 11.96
CA LEU A 20 16.14 23.61 11.57
C LEU A 20 15.83 23.71 10.06
N LEU A 21 16.01 24.89 9.44
CA LEU A 21 15.83 25.09 8.00
C LEU A 21 16.97 24.46 7.17
N ALA A 22 18.19 24.39 7.70
CA ALA A 22 19.33 23.79 7.01
C ALA A 22 19.25 22.25 6.90
N LEU A 23 18.49 21.59 7.79
CA LEU A 23 18.29 20.13 7.74
C LEU A 23 17.31 19.68 6.65
N ALA A 24 16.48 20.59 6.12
CA ALA A 24 15.51 20.28 5.07
C ALA A 24 16.14 20.21 3.65
N GLY A 25 17.39 20.68 3.49
CA GLY A 25 18.00 20.91 2.17
C GLY A 25 18.68 19.71 1.49
N CYS A 26 18.88 18.58 2.17
CA CYS A 26 19.58 17.42 1.59
C CYS A 26 18.66 16.35 1.00
N PHE A 27 17.38 16.33 1.36
CA PHE A 27 16.47 15.21 1.06
C PHE A 27 15.58 15.43 -0.16
N GLN A 28 15.41 16.68 -0.61
CA GLN A 28 14.60 17.00 -1.80
C GLN A 28 15.10 16.25 -3.04
N ASN A 29 16.43 16.09 -3.17
CA ASN A 29 17.05 15.38 -4.29
C ASN A 29 16.71 13.87 -4.28
N ASP A 30 16.64 13.25 -3.11
CA ASP A 30 16.38 11.81 -3.03
C ASP A 30 14.92 11.49 -3.40
N VAL A 31 13.97 12.34 -2.99
CA VAL A 31 12.56 12.22 -3.41
C VAL A 31 12.45 12.36 -4.93
N ASP A 32 13.05 13.41 -5.50
CA ASP A 32 13.00 13.66 -6.94
C ASP A 32 13.66 12.50 -7.72
N LEU A 33 14.80 11.98 -7.23
CA LEU A 33 15.49 10.81 -7.79
C LEU A 33 14.57 9.58 -7.89
N VAL A 34 13.81 9.29 -6.83
CA VAL A 34 12.87 8.15 -6.84
C VAL A 34 11.67 8.45 -7.74
N LYS A 35 11.06 9.64 -7.62
CA LYS A 35 9.88 10.00 -8.41
C LYS A 35 10.15 10.01 -9.92
N ASP A 36 11.34 10.41 -10.33
CA ASP A 36 11.76 10.46 -11.73
C ASP A 36 12.28 9.12 -12.27
N GLY A 37 12.55 8.16 -11.37
CA GLY A 37 12.95 6.81 -11.74
C GLY A 37 11.78 5.92 -12.17
N THR A 38 12.07 4.69 -12.57
CA THR A 38 11.10 3.70 -13.04
C THR A 38 11.19 2.41 -12.22
N MET A 39 10.06 1.70 -12.05
CA MET A 39 10.08 0.36 -11.47
C MET A 39 10.59 -0.67 -12.48
N ASN A 40 11.31 -1.69 -12.00
CA ASN A 40 11.65 -2.84 -12.84
C ASN A 40 10.36 -3.52 -13.32
N GLY A 41 10.27 -3.82 -14.62
CA GLY A 41 9.04 -4.30 -15.26
C GLY A 41 8.12 -3.18 -15.80
N TYR A 42 8.33 -1.92 -15.40
CA TYR A 42 7.49 -0.76 -15.77
C TYR A 42 8.33 0.43 -16.27
N PRO A 43 9.04 0.31 -17.40
CA PRO A 43 10.01 1.32 -17.84
C PRO A 43 9.37 2.56 -18.50
N THR A 44 8.06 2.56 -18.76
CA THR A 44 7.37 3.60 -19.54
C THR A 44 6.83 4.73 -18.68
N THR A 45 6.52 4.47 -17.42
CA THR A 45 5.91 5.43 -16.49
C THR A 45 6.82 5.56 -15.28
N THR A 46 7.17 6.79 -14.91
CA THR A 46 7.99 7.02 -13.73
C THR A 46 7.19 6.79 -12.45
N ILE A 47 7.88 6.53 -11.35
CA ILE A 47 7.27 6.17 -10.06
C ILE A 47 6.34 7.29 -9.56
N GLY A 48 6.79 8.54 -9.63
CA GLY A 48 6.05 9.70 -9.13
C GLY A 48 4.64 9.80 -9.73
N PRO A 49 4.50 9.96 -11.05
CA PRO A 49 3.19 10.02 -11.72
C PRO A 49 2.31 8.80 -11.50
N ALA A 50 2.87 7.59 -11.50
CA ALA A 50 2.08 6.38 -11.25
C ALA A 50 1.48 6.41 -9.83
N PHE A 51 2.31 6.59 -8.81
CA PHE A 51 1.88 6.62 -7.42
C PHE A 51 1.01 7.84 -7.09
N ASP A 52 1.32 9.02 -7.62
CA ASP A 52 0.52 10.22 -7.40
C ASP A 52 -0.89 10.12 -8.02
N ALA A 53 -1.06 9.33 -9.10
CA ALA A 53 -2.35 9.09 -9.74
C ALA A 53 -3.17 7.97 -9.08
N SER A 54 -2.51 6.92 -8.57
CA SER A 54 -3.20 5.74 -8.03
C SER A 54 -3.70 5.92 -6.59
N PHE A 55 -3.11 6.83 -5.81
CA PHE A 55 -3.42 6.99 -4.39
C PHE A 55 -4.04 8.35 -4.05
N ASP A 56 -4.96 8.34 -3.09
CA ASP A 56 -5.55 9.55 -2.53
C ASP A 56 -4.64 10.17 -1.46
N GLY A 57 -4.36 11.46 -1.61
CA GLY A 57 -3.52 12.22 -0.68
C GLY A 57 -2.08 11.71 -0.59
N PRO A 58 -1.37 11.59 -1.73
CA PRO A 58 -0.01 11.08 -1.76
C PRO A 58 0.93 11.98 -0.95
N LYS A 59 1.85 11.36 -0.22
CA LYS A 59 2.90 12.02 0.55
C LYS A 59 4.23 11.36 0.28
N TRP A 60 5.23 12.20 0.08
CA TRP A 60 6.62 11.80 -0.14
C TRP A 60 7.48 12.44 0.93
N GLU A 61 8.25 11.63 1.64
CA GLU A 61 9.21 12.09 2.63
C GLU A 61 10.53 11.37 2.41
N ALA A 62 11.63 12.04 2.71
CA ALA A 62 12.94 11.40 2.71
C ALA A 62 13.63 11.67 4.03
N PHE A 63 14.27 10.63 4.55
CA PHE A 63 14.93 10.66 5.85
C PHE A 63 16.17 9.77 5.85
N GLU A 64 17.01 9.98 6.86
CA GLU A 64 18.18 9.15 7.12
C GLU A 64 17.97 8.36 8.41
N THR A 65 18.17 7.04 8.36
CA THR A 65 18.12 6.19 9.55
C THR A 65 19.34 6.41 10.45
N ASP A 66 19.28 5.93 11.70
CA ASP A 66 20.44 5.95 12.62
C ASP A 66 21.69 5.27 12.05
N LYS A 67 21.51 4.35 11.09
CA LYS A 67 22.57 3.63 10.39
C LYS A 67 23.09 4.35 9.15
N LYS A 68 22.75 5.62 8.95
CA LYS A 68 23.15 6.42 7.77
C LYS A 68 22.64 5.89 6.43
N VAL A 69 21.53 5.14 6.47
CA VAL A 69 20.82 4.72 5.26
C VAL A 69 19.81 5.80 4.90
N ARG A 70 19.89 6.32 3.68
CA ARG A 70 18.93 7.29 3.12
C ARG A 70 17.73 6.55 2.52
N VAL A 71 16.54 6.96 2.92
CA VAL A 71 15.28 6.31 2.58
C VAL A 71 14.31 7.37 2.06
N VAL A 72 13.64 7.05 0.97
CA VAL A 72 12.46 7.77 0.48
C VAL A 72 11.25 6.93 0.81
N GLU A 73 10.29 7.52 1.50
CA GLU A 73 9.01 6.91 1.85
C GLU A 73 7.88 7.59 1.09
N PHE A 74 7.02 6.76 0.52
CA PHE A 74 5.71 7.16 0.05
C PHE A 74 4.65 6.64 1.00
N SER A 75 3.65 7.47 1.30
CA SER A 75 2.39 7.03 1.88
C SER A 75 1.20 7.64 1.14
N GLY A 76 0.16 6.85 0.93
CA GLY A 76 -1.06 7.28 0.26
C GLY A 76 -2.24 6.39 0.63
N ARG A 77 -3.46 6.89 0.52
CA ARG A 77 -4.65 6.06 0.72
C ARG A 77 -5.01 5.34 -0.57
N ILE A 78 -5.38 4.08 -0.48
CA ILE A 78 -5.88 3.32 -1.63
C ILE A 78 -7.14 4.00 -2.16
N SER A 79 -7.09 4.47 -3.41
CA SER A 79 -8.24 5.09 -4.09
C SER A 79 -9.24 4.02 -4.54
N GLN A 80 -10.46 4.44 -4.94
CA GLN A 80 -11.43 3.50 -5.51
C GLN A 80 -10.90 2.84 -6.79
N THR A 81 -10.28 3.62 -7.69
CA THR A 81 -9.73 3.10 -8.94
C THR A 81 -8.62 2.08 -8.69
N LEU A 82 -7.71 2.35 -7.75
CA LEU A 82 -6.66 1.40 -7.40
C LEU A 82 -7.22 0.11 -6.78
N HIS A 83 -8.23 0.22 -5.92
CA HIS A 83 -8.97 -0.93 -5.39
C HIS A 83 -9.56 -1.78 -6.53
N ASP A 84 -10.29 -1.14 -7.45
CA ASP A 84 -10.94 -1.81 -8.58
C ASP A 84 -9.90 -2.50 -9.49
N ASN A 85 -8.78 -1.85 -9.80
CA ASN A 85 -7.69 -2.41 -10.58
C ASN A 85 -7.07 -3.63 -9.87
N TYR A 86 -6.80 -3.52 -8.57
CA TYR A 86 -6.23 -4.62 -7.79
C TYR A 86 -7.16 -5.84 -7.72
N VAL A 87 -8.44 -5.62 -7.43
CA VAL A 87 -9.45 -6.69 -7.42
C VAL A 87 -9.61 -7.31 -8.80
N SER A 88 -9.70 -6.49 -9.85
CA SER A 88 -9.77 -6.96 -11.24
C SER A 88 -8.57 -7.83 -11.59
N ASN A 89 -7.35 -7.40 -11.22
CA ASN A 89 -6.14 -8.15 -11.44
C ASN A 89 -6.18 -9.50 -10.72
N ILE A 90 -6.62 -9.57 -9.46
CA ILE A 90 -6.78 -10.86 -8.75
C ILE A 90 -7.78 -11.76 -9.46
N LEU A 91 -8.97 -11.24 -9.80
CA LEU A 91 -10.02 -12.04 -10.43
C LEU A 91 -9.61 -12.54 -11.83
N ASN A 92 -8.80 -11.77 -12.55
CA ASN A 92 -8.28 -12.13 -13.86
C ASN A 92 -7.00 -13.01 -13.79
N SER A 93 -6.10 -12.75 -12.84
CA SER A 93 -4.79 -13.41 -12.70
C SER A 93 -4.85 -14.74 -11.99
N ALA A 94 -5.88 -14.96 -11.17
CA ALA A 94 -5.92 -16.15 -10.34
C ALA A 94 -6.01 -17.46 -11.14
N TYR A 95 -6.11 -17.44 -12.48
CA TYR A 95 -6.19 -18.67 -13.31
C TYR A 95 -7.26 -19.65 -12.80
N LEU A 96 -8.21 -19.18 -11.97
CA LEU A 96 -9.08 -20.04 -11.17
C LEU A 96 -10.14 -20.73 -12.02
N GLY A 97 -10.21 -20.40 -13.32
CA GLY A 97 -11.34 -20.77 -14.15
C GLY A 97 -12.65 -20.45 -13.44
N ILE A 98 -12.67 -19.33 -12.67
CA ILE A 98 -13.55 -19.08 -11.53
C ILE A 98 -14.91 -19.75 -11.73
N THR A 99 -14.99 -20.95 -11.19
CA THR A 99 -16.21 -21.74 -11.13
C THR A 99 -16.81 -21.54 -9.75
N PRO A 100 -18.14 -21.74 -9.60
CA PRO A 100 -18.82 -21.60 -8.31
C PRO A 100 -18.19 -22.39 -7.14
N ASP A 101 -17.41 -23.44 -7.42
CA ASP A 101 -16.69 -24.24 -6.43
C ASP A 101 -15.43 -23.57 -5.84
N VAL A 102 -14.92 -22.49 -6.44
CA VAL A 102 -13.75 -21.76 -5.91
C VAL A 102 -14.16 -20.51 -5.11
N PHE A 103 -15.38 -20.00 -5.31
CA PHE A 103 -15.87 -18.79 -4.64
C PHE A 103 -15.99 -18.93 -3.13
N GLN A 104 -16.62 -20.01 -2.69
CA GLN A 104 -16.82 -20.28 -1.28
C GLN A 104 -15.48 -20.37 -0.52
N PRO A 105 -14.52 -21.24 -0.90
CA PRO A 105 -13.25 -21.34 -0.17
C PRO A 105 -12.38 -20.08 -0.30
N PHE A 106 -12.52 -19.31 -1.38
CA PHE A 106 -11.93 -17.98 -1.45
C PHE A 106 -12.54 -17.05 -0.40
N ALA A 107 -13.87 -16.94 -0.35
CA ALA A 107 -14.56 -16.09 0.62
C ALA A 107 -14.28 -16.51 2.07
N GLU A 108 -14.28 -17.80 2.40
CA GLU A 108 -13.95 -18.33 3.73
C GLU A 108 -12.53 -17.97 4.20
N ALA A 109 -11.58 -17.81 3.28
CA ALA A 109 -10.22 -17.47 3.63
C ALA A 109 -9.96 -15.97 3.78
N ILE A 110 -10.79 -15.15 3.15
CA ILE A 110 -10.68 -13.69 3.17
C ILE A 110 -11.56 -13.11 4.28
N LEU A 111 -12.75 -13.67 4.47
CA LEU A 111 -13.73 -13.25 5.47
C LEU A 111 -13.54 -14.07 6.75
N PRO A 112 -13.37 -13.43 7.92
CA PRO A 112 -13.46 -14.11 9.20
C PRO A 112 -14.81 -14.82 9.36
N GLU A 113 -14.84 -16.00 9.99
CA GLU A 113 -16.07 -16.80 10.21
C GLU A 113 -17.33 -16.01 10.62
N PRO A 114 -17.32 -15.12 11.63
CA PRO A 114 -18.54 -14.39 11.98
C PRO A 114 -19.06 -13.49 10.85
N GLU A 115 -18.16 -12.94 10.02
CA GLU A 115 -18.53 -12.10 8.88
C GLU A 115 -19.00 -12.95 7.70
N TYR A 116 -18.34 -14.08 7.43
CA TYR A 116 -18.77 -15.04 6.42
C TYR A 116 -20.22 -15.51 6.70
N GLN A 117 -20.50 -15.96 7.93
CA GLN A 117 -21.84 -16.43 8.31
C GLN A 117 -22.87 -15.31 8.20
N GLN A 118 -22.51 -14.08 8.60
CA GLN A 118 -23.41 -12.93 8.49
C GLN A 118 -23.82 -12.66 7.03
N VAL A 119 -22.86 -12.67 6.10
CA VAL A 119 -23.14 -12.46 4.66
C VAL A 119 -23.96 -13.63 4.10
N HIS A 120 -23.56 -14.87 4.44
CA HIS A 120 -24.25 -16.07 3.99
C HIS A 120 -25.72 -16.09 4.45
N GLU A 121 -25.99 -15.86 5.74
CA GLU A 121 -27.35 -15.84 6.29
C GLU A 121 -28.19 -14.68 5.72
N ALA A 122 -27.62 -13.49 5.59
CA ALA A 122 -28.31 -12.32 5.07
C ALA A 122 -28.83 -12.53 3.62
N VAL A 123 -28.09 -13.27 2.81
CA VAL A 123 -28.43 -13.51 1.40
C VAL A 123 -29.21 -14.80 1.22
N SER A 124 -28.87 -15.86 1.94
CA SER A 124 -29.57 -17.16 1.85
C SER A 124 -30.99 -17.12 2.43
N GLY A 125 -31.25 -16.23 3.40
CA GLY A 125 -32.54 -16.14 4.09
C GLY A 125 -32.90 -17.46 4.78
N GLU A 126 -34.08 -18.01 4.51
CA GLU A 126 -34.49 -19.36 4.97
C GLU A 126 -33.92 -20.49 4.08
N GLY A 127 -32.85 -20.23 3.31
CA GLY A 127 -32.26 -21.17 2.35
C GLY A 127 -32.97 -21.19 0.98
N SER A 128 -33.76 -20.16 0.68
CA SER A 128 -34.53 -20.06 -0.56
C SER A 128 -33.78 -19.36 -1.71
N ALA A 129 -32.69 -18.65 -1.42
CA ALA A 129 -31.94 -17.94 -2.45
C ALA A 129 -31.17 -18.92 -3.36
N PRO A 130 -31.10 -18.65 -4.67
CA PRO A 130 -30.25 -19.41 -5.57
C PRO A 130 -28.78 -19.37 -5.11
N ARG A 131 -28.10 -20.53 -5.14
CA ARG A 131 -26.67 -20.65 -4.76
C ARG A 131 -25.79 -19.59 -5.43
N ALA A 132 -26.02 -19.30 -6.71
CA ALA A 132 -25.25 -18.31 -7.45
C ALA A 132 -25.34 -16.89 -6.87
N GLU A 133 -26.47 -16.53 -6.24
CA GLU A 133 -26.64 -15.23 -5.58
C GLU A 133 -25.84 -15.16 -4.27
N VAL A 134 -25.85 -16.25 -3.49
CA VAL A 134 -25.04 -16.37 -2.26
C VAL A 134 -23.55 -16.32 -2.58
N ASP A 135 -23.11 -17.12 -3.56
CA ASP A 135 -21.70 -17.18 -3.99
C ASP A 135 -21.22 -15.80 -4.47
N LYS A 136 -22.05 -15.09 -5.24
CA LYS A 136 -21.76 -13.73 -5.72
C LYS A 136 -21.60 -12.74 -4.55
N ALA A 137 -22.52 -12.76 -3.58
CA ALA A 137 -22.45 -11.84 -2.46
C ALA A 137 -21.26 -12.10 -1.54
N LEU A 138 -20.91 -13.37 -1.33
CA LEU A 138 -19.70 -13.77 -0.61
C LEU A 138 -18.43 -13.32 -1.33
N LEU A 139 -18.38 -13.47 -2.65
CA LEU A 139 -17.27 -12.96 -3.46
C LEU A 139 -17.16 -11.44 -3.36
N GLU A 140 -18.26 -10.71 -3.51
CA GLU A 140 -18.28 -9.25 -3.40
C GLU A 140 -17.79 -8.79 -2.03
N ALA A 141 -18.26 -9.42 -0.94
CA ALA A 141 -17.82 -9.13 0.41
C ALA A 141 -16.31 -9.44 0.61
N ALA A 142 -15.82 -10.56 0.07
CA ALA A 142 -14.40 -10.90 0.11
C ALA A 142 -13.55 -9.89 -0.67
N CYS A 143 -13.97 -9.48 -1.87
CA CYS A 143 -13.27 -8.48 -2.66
C CYS A 143 -13.14 -7.14 -1.94
N GLN A 144 -14.15 -6.73 -1.15
CA GLN A 144 -14.06 -5.50 -0.34
C GLN A 144 -12.96 -5.53 0.74
N LYS A 145 -12.46 -6.72 1.11
CA LYS A 145 -11.31 -6.86 2.03
C LYS A 145 -9.96 -6.77 1.33
N LEU A 146 -9.92 -6.90 0.00
CA LEU A 146 -8.71 -6.76 -0.78
C LEU A 146 -8.48 -5.28 -1.06
N ALA A 147 -7.28 -4.78 -0.76
CA ALA A 147 -6.93 -3.37 -0.91
C ALA A 147 -8.06 -2.41 -0.47
N PRO A 148 -8.54 -2.46 0.79
CA PRO A 148 -9.73 -1.71 1.19
C PRO A 148 -9.53 -0.22 0.95
N THR A 149 -10.47 0.42 0.26
CA THR A 149 -10.42 1.85 -0.06
C THR A 149 -10.20 2.69 1.21
N GLY A 150 -9.30 3.67 1.13
CA GLY A 150 -8.94 4.52 2.26
C GLY A 150 -7.83 3.95 3.17
N SER A 151 -7.47 2.67 3.05
CA SER A 151 -6.32 2.10 3.76
C SER A 151 -5.04 2.80 3.35
N ILE A 152 -4.15 3.07 4.30
CA ILE A 152 -2.86 3.72 4.03
C ILE A 152 -1.89 2.64 3.58
N ALA A 153 -1.40 2.74 2.35
CA ALA A 153 -0.29 1.93 1.85
C ALA A 153 1.01 2.72 1.95
N THR A 154 2.08 2.03 2.34
CA THR A 154 3.42 2.62 2.51
C THR A 154 4.44 1.87 1.66
N PHE A 155 5.31 2.61 0.99
CA PHE A 155 6.41 2.08 0.20
C PHE A 155 7.69 2.82 0.59
N GLN A 156 8.80 2.09 0.66
CA GLN A 156 10.10 2.73 0.86
C GLN A 156 11.10 2.28 -0.19
N TRP A 157 11.90 3.24 -0.64
CA TRP A 157 13.06 3.02 -1.48
C TRP A 157 14.31 3.43 -0.72
N THR A 158 15.33 2.57 -0.74
CA THR A 158 16.64 2.88 -0.20
C THR A 158 17.51 3.46 -1.30
N ILE A 159 18.13 4.62 -1.04
CA ILE A 159 19.12 5.18 -1.94
C ILE A 159 20.44 4.42 -1.76
N ASN A 160 21.02 3.96 -2.86
CA ASN A 160 22.26 3.18 -2.85
C ASN A 160 23.46 4.07 -2.51
N THR A 161 24.60 3.43 -2.25
CA THR A 161 25.83 4.12 -1.81
C THR A 161 26.45 5.02 -2.89
N ASP A 162 26.08 4.83 -4.16
CA ASP A 162 26.46 5.73 -5.26
C ASP A 162 25.74 7.08 -5.19
N GLY A 163 24.58 7.12 -4.51
CA GLY A 163 23.70 8.27 -4.42
C GLY A 163 22.96 8.65 -5.69
N GLU A 164 23.02 7.80 -6.71
CA GLU A 164 22.39 8.02 -8.01
C GLU A 164 21.39 6.92 -8.36
N THR A 165 21.45 5.78 -7.66
CA THR A 165 20.50 4.68 -7.84
C THR A 165 19.75 4.39 -6.55
N PHE A 166 18.62 3.68 -6.68
CA PHE A 166 17.78 3.30 -5.55
C PHE A 166 17.21 1.89 -5.74
N SER A 167 16.62 1.34 -4.70
CA SER A 167 15.93 0.04 -4.76
C SER A 167 14.74 0.05 -3.81
N LEU A 168 13.62 -0.53 -4.26
CA LEU A 168 12.46 -0.75 -3.39
C LEU A 168 12.87 -1.68 -2.25
N SER A 169 12.74 -1.21 -1.01
CA SER A 169 13.22 -1.90 0.18
C SER A 169 12.10 -2.30 1.14
N TYR A 170 10.93 -1.68 1.02
CA TYR A 170 9.76 -2.01 1.83
C TYR A 170 8.45 -1.75 1.09
N VAL A 171 7.48 -2.63 1.31
CA VAL A 171 6.07 -2.47 0.95
C VAL A 171 5.24 -2.92 2.14
N ASP A 172 4.31 -2.07 2.57
CA ASP A 172 3.31 -2.43 3.56
C ASP A 172 2.23 -3.30 2.91
N TYR A 173 2.39 -4.61 3.03
CA TYR A 173 1.44 -5.58 2.47
C TYR A 173 0.13 -5.68 3.24
N ASP A 174 0.07 -5.20 4.48
CA ASP A 174 -1.16 -5.30 5.29
C ASP A 174 -2.27 -4.41 4.71
N ALA A 175 -1.90 -3.32 4.03
CA ALA A 175 -2.83 -2.43 3.34
C ALA A 175 -3.56 -3.08 2.13
N TRP A 176 -3.01 -4.17 1.59
CA TRP A 176 -3.51 -4.83 0.37
C TRP A 176 -4.43 -6.02 0.68
N GLY A 177 -4.57 -6.36 1.97
CA GLY A 177 -5.33 -7.53 2.41
C GLY A 177 -4.52 -8.84 2.27
N PRO A 178 -5.17 -9.98 2.47
CA PRO A 178 -4.53 -11.28 2.29
C PRO A 178 -4.10 -11.47 0.83
N ILE A 179 -2.83 -11.85 0.66
CA ILE A 179 -2.17 -12.04 -0.65
C ILE A 179 -1.98 -13.53 -1.02
N ALA A 180 -2.41 -14.41 -0.13
CA ALA A 180 -2.48 -15.84 -0.34
C ALA A 180 -3.64 -16.39 0.49
N VAL A 181 -4.30 -17.42 -0.05
CA VAL A 181 -5.45 -18.08 0.57
C VAL A 181 -5.07 -19.51 0.92
N GLN A 182 -5.42 -19.93 2.14
CA GLN A 182 -5.22 -21.30 2.58
C GLN A 182 -6.40 -22.18 2.20
N PHE A 183 -6.16 -23.20 1.38
CA PHE A 183 -7.10 -24.28 1.11
C PHE A 183 -6.70 -25.54 1.89
N PRO A 184 -7.63 -26.50 2.10
CA PRO A 184 -7.33 -27.79 2.72
C PRO A 184 -6.21 -28.58 2.01
N LEU A 185 -6.02 -28.36 0.71
CA LEU A 185 -5.03 -29.03 -0.12
C LEU A 185 -3.73 -28.23 -0.32
N GLY A 186 -3.65 -27.00 0.21
CA GLY A 186 -2.45 -26.17 0.10
C GLY A 186 -2.76 -24.66 0.10
N THR A 187 -1.70 -23.85 0.13
CA THR A 187 -1.83 -22.40 0.00
C THR A 187 -1.82 -22.02 -1.48
N VAL A 188 -2.82 -21.27 -1.94
CA VAL A 188 -2.85 -20.71 -3.29
C VAL A 188 -2.49 -19.22 -3.18
N PRO A 189 -1.39 -18.78 -3.79
CA PRO A 189 -1.06 -17.36 -3.82
C PRO A 189 -2.03 -16.63 -4.76
N LEU A 190 -2.52 -15.45 -4.37
CA LEU A 190 -3.42 -14.66 -5.23
C LEU A 190 -2.67 -14.04 -6.42
N HIS A 191 -1.36 -13.83 -6.25
CA HIS A 191 -0.41 -13.48 -7.30
C HIS A 191 0.85 -14.35 -7.19
N GLN A 192 1.46 -14.74 -8.31
CA GLN A 192 2.74 -15.48 -8.30
C GLN A 192 3.84 -14.74 -7.55
N ASP A 193 3.83 -13.40 -7.63
CA ASP A 193 4.67 -12.50 -6.86
C ASP A 193 3.79 -11.42 -6.22
N LYS A 194 3.88 -11.29 -4.89
CA LYS A 194 3.12 -10.34 -4.08
C LYS A 194 3.36 -8.90 -4.50
N LEU A 195 4.60 -8.57 -4.86
CA LEU A 195 4.96 -7.25 -5.32
C LEU A 195 4.39 -6.99 -6.71
N GLN A 196 4.46 -7.98 -7.60
CA GLN A 196 4.00 -7.82 -8.98
C GLN A 196 2.52 -7.45 -9.04
N GLY A 197 1.65 -8.13 -8.31
CA GLY A 197 0.21 -7.82 -8.32
C GLY A 197 -0.13 -6.42 -7.81
N VAL A 198 0.62 -5.94 -6.82
CA VAL A 198 0.49 -4.57 -6.31
C VAL A 198 0.93 -3.56 -7.37
N LEU A 199 2.08 -3.79 -8.01
CA LEU A 199 2.57 -2.91 -9.06
C LEU A 199 1.69 -2.95 -10.30
N ASP A 200 1.13 -4.11 -10.68
CA ASP A 200 0.25 -4.24 -11.84
C ASP A 200 -0.96 -3.33 -11.64
N ALA A 201 -1.52 -3.28 -10.42
CA ALA A 201 -2.66 -2.42 -10.12
C ALA A 201 -2.33 -0.92 -10.09
N ILE A 202 -1.11 -0.56 -9.70
CA ILE A 202 -0.64 0.84 -9.67
C ILE A 202 -0.35 1.36 -11.09
N TYR A 203 0.13 0.50 -11.98
CA TYR A 203 0.60 0.87 -13.32
C TYR A 203 -0.37 0.56 -14.46
N ASP A 204 -1.56 0.03 -14.16
CA ASP A 204 -2.67 -0.19 -15.11
C ASP A 204 -3.28 1.14 -15.61
#